data_AF-A6ER41-F1
#
_entry.id   AF-A6ER41-F1
#
_cell.length_a   1.000
_cell.length_b   1.000
_cell.length_c   1.000
_cell.angle_alpha   90.00
_cell.angle_beta   90.00
_cell.angle_gamma   90.00
#
_symmetry.space_group_name_H-M   'P 1'
#
loop_
_entity.id
_entity.type
_entity.pdbx_description
1 polymer ?
#
loop_
_entity_poly.entity_id
_entity_poly.type
_entity_poly.pdbx_seq_one_letter_code
_entity_poly.pdbx_strand_id
1 'polypeptide(L)' 'MFYYKESAKPKLEVRIPSAYTKEDLERIFLFLKALVFSPSMKVIFLVHNSINEEFANTLLLYSDSMLFQYIIKENVA' A
#
# COMPACT_ATOMS: atom_id res chain seq x y z
N MET A 1 -24.01 -0.26 -19.71
CA MET A 1 -23.33 0.88 -19.06
C MET A 1 -22.97 0.43 -17.65
N PHE A 2 -21.69 0.30 -17.33
CA PHE A 2 -21.25 -0.13 -16.00
C PHE A 2 -21.21 1.09 -15.09
N TYR A 3 -22.11 1.14 -14.10
CA TYR A 3 -22.07 2.14 -13.04
C TYR A 3 -21.27 1.59 -11.87
N TYR A 4 -20.07 2.11 -11.66
CA TYR A 4 -19.31 1.88 -10.44
C TYR A 4 -19.70 2.94 -9.42
N LYS A 5 -20.33 2.51 -8.33
CA LYS A 5 -20.56 3.35 -7.15
C LYS A 5 -19.51 2.97 -6.13
N GLU A 6 -18.55 3.86 -5.92
CA GLU A 6 -17.49 3.67 -4.93
C GLU A 6 -18.11 3.43 -3.54
N SER A 7 -17.54 2.49 -2.78
CA SER A 7 -17.96 2.23 -1.40
C SER A 7 -17.86 3.51 -0.58
N ALA A 8 -18.77 3.72 0.38
CA ALA A 8 -18.74 4.89 1.27
C ALA A 8 -17.44 4.99 2.11
N LYS A 9 -16.65 3.91 2.20
CA LYS A 9 -15.34 3.83 2.84
C LYS A 9 -14.41 2.95 2.00
N PRO A 10 -13.86 3.48 0.89
CA PRO A 10 -13.02 2.69 0.01
C PRO A 10 -11.73 2.30 0.74
N LYS A 11 -11.46 1.00 0.79
CA LYS A 11 -10.33 0.42 1.50
C LYS A 11 -9.60 -0.55 0.58
N LEU A 12 -8.28 -0.41 0.50
CA LEU A 12 -7.39 -1.31 -0.21
C LEU A 12 -6.47 -2.01 0.79
N GLU A 13 -6.46 -3.34 0.79
CA GLU A 13 -5.49 -4.11 1.56
C GLU A 13 -4.42 -4.66 0.62
N VAL A 14 -3.16 -4.39 0.93
CA VAL A 14 -2.00 -4.86 0.18
C VAL A 14 -1.21 -5.80 1.07
N ARG A 15 -1.12 -7.07 0.67
CA ARG A 15 -0.32 -8.08 1.37
C ARG A 15 1.04 -8.17 0.70
N ILE A 16 2.10 -8.05 1.49
CA ILE A 16 3.48 -8.11 1.00
C ILE A 16 4.18 -9.30 1.69
N PRO A 17 4.35 -10.44 0.98
CA PRO A 17 5.04 -11.61 1.50
C PRO A 17 6.56 -11.42 1.54
N SER A 18 7.26 -12.33 2.22
CA SER A 18 8.70 -12.28 2.52
C SER A 18 9.66 -12.22 1.33
N ALA A 19 9.19 -12.49 0.10
CA ALA A 19 10.02 -12.65 -1.08
C ALA A 19 10.11 -11.40 -1.98
N TYR A 20 9.54 -10.28 -1.55
CA TYR A 20 9.52 -9.05 -2.36
C TYR A 20 10.86 -8.35 -2.29
N THR A 21 11.39 -7.98 -3.46
CA THR A 21 12.59 -7.12 -3.53
C THR A 21 12.20 -5.65 -3.42
N LYS A 22 13.19 -4.78 -3.19
CA LYS A 22 13.03 -3.33 -3.30
C LYS A 22 12.30 -2.89 -4.58
N GLU A 23 12.66 -3.43 -5.74
CA GLU A 23 12.01 -3.08 -7.02
C GLU A 23 10.53 -3.48 -7.03
N ASP A 24 10.16 -4.59 -6.39
CA ASP A 24 8.76 -5.00 -6.26
C ASP A 24 7.98 -4.04 -5.36
N LEU A 25 8.59 -3.57 -4.27
CA LEU A 25 8.01 -2.58 -3.38
C LEU A 25 7.79 -1.25 -4.11
N GLU A 26 8.78 -0.78 -4.88
CA GLU A 26 8.66 0.43 -5.70
C GLU A 26 7.52 0.32 -6.73
N ARG A 27 7.38 -0.83 -7.40
CA ARG A 27 6.25 -1.08 -8.32
C ARG A 27 4.90 -1.00 -7.62
N ILE A 28 4.79 -1.57 -6.41
CA ILE A 28 3.56 -1.46 -5.60
C ILE A 28 3.24 0.01 -5.31
N PHE A 29 4.23 0.80 -4.86
CA PHE A 29 3.99 2.20 -4.54
C PHE A 29 3.58 3.04 -5.76
N LEU A 30 4.21 2.80 -6.91
CA LEU A 30 3.82 3.44 -8.17
C LEU A 30 2.39 3.06 -8.58
N PHE A 31 2.03 1.79 -8.46
CA PHE A 31 0.68 1.31 -8.75
C PHE A 31 -0.37 1.96 -7.83
N LEU A 32 -0.08 2.05 -6.53
CA LEU A 32 -0.96 2.71 -5.56
C LEU A 32 -1.11 4.20 -5.86
N LYS A 33 -0.02 4.89 -6.20
CA LYS A 33 -0.06 6.30 -6.59
C LYS A 33 -0.96 6.53 -7.82
N ALA A 34 -0.96 5.59 -8.77
CA ALA A 34 -1.84 5.65 -9.94
C ALA A 34 -3.31 5.30 -9.63
N LEU A 35 -3.56 4.45 -8.62
CA LEU A 35 -4.90 4.05 -8.20
C LEU A 35 -5.60 5.10 -7.33
N VAL A 36 -4.84 5.85 -6.54
CA VAL A 36 -5.39 6.83 -5.60
C VAL A 36 -5.80 8.09 -6.38
N PHE A 37 -6.96 8.00 -7.04
CA PHE A 37 -7.67 9.16 -7.59
C PHE A 37 -8.47 9.93 -6.53
N SER A 38 -8.71 9.29 -5.36
CA SER A 38 -9.52 9.85 -4.28
C SER A 38 -8.71 9.94 -2.97
N PRO A 39 -8.55 11.14 -2.39
CA PRO A 39 -7.79 11.34 -1.13
C PRO A 39 -8.46 10.70 0.11
N SER A 40 -9.64 10.11 -0.03
CA SER A 40 -10.35 9.42 1.07
C SER A 40 -10.10 7.92 1.11
N MET A 41 -9.38 7.35 0.14
CA MET A 41 -9.09 5.92 0.10
C MET A 41 -8.08 5.51 1.18
N LYS A 42 -8.45 4.53 2.01
CA LYS A 42 -7.58 3.99 3.04
C LYS A 42 -6.79 2.79 2.52
N VAL A 43 -5.46 2.83 2.55
CA VAL A 43 -4.60 1.74 2.09
C VAL A 43 -3.96 1.06 3.30
N ILE A 44 -4.16 -0.24 3.50
CA ILE A 44 -3.58 -0.98 4.62
C ILE A 44 -2.52 -1.94 4.08
N PHE A 45 -1.31 -1.87 4.61
CA PHE A 45 -0.23 -2.77 4.24
C PHE A 45 -0.05 -3.87 5.29
N LEU A 46 -0.13 -5.11 4.86
CA LEU A 46 0.10 -6.29 5.68
C LEU A 46 1.45 -6.85 5.23
N VAL A 47 2.51 -6.52 5.97
CA VAL A 47 3.89 -6.78 5.56
C VAL A 47 4.47 -7.91 6.39
N HIS A 48 5.15 -8.84 5.73
CA HIS A 48 5.87 -9.90 6.42
C HIS A 48 7.09 -9.36 7.18
N ASN A 49 7.36 -9.86 8.39
CA ASN A 49 8.40 -9.34 9.28
C ASN A 49 9.79 -9.28 8.65
N SER A 50 10.13 -10.27 7.81
CA SER A 50 11.46 -10.37 7.16
C SER A 50 11.80 -9.20 6.24
N ILE A 51 10.79 -8.45 5.77
CA ILE A 51 10.96 -7.33 4.83
C ILE A 51 10.45 -6.00 5.41
N ASN A 52 10.12 -5.97 6.70
CA ASN A 52 9.52 -4.79 7.34
C ASN A 52 10.47 -3.57 7.29
N GLU A 53 11.76 -3.79 7.52
CA GLU A 53 12.77 -2.73 7.46
C GLU A 53 12.94 -2.18 6.04
N GLU A 54 13.06 -3.07 5.04
CA GLU A 54 13.17 -2.68 3.63
C GLU A 54 11.91 -1.96 3.14
N PHE A 55 10.73 -2.41 3.58
CA PHE A 55 9.46 -1.76 3.35
C PHE A 55 9.41 -0.36 3.96
N ALA A 56 9.77 -0.20 5.22
CA ALA A 56 9.76 1.08 5.91
C ALA A 56 10.72 2.09 5.25
N ASN A 57 11.93 1.65 4.91
CA ASN A 57 12.92 2.48 4.22
C ASN A 57 12.42 2.93 2.85
N THR A 58 11.81 2.01 2.08
CA THR A 58 11.23 2.35 0.79
C THR A 58 10.03 3.28 0.96
N LEU A 59 9.18 3.08 1.97
CA LEU A 59 8.02 3.92 2.26
C LEU A 59 8.42 5.37 2.56
N LEU A 60 9.49 5.59 3.32
CA LEU A 60 10.02 6.94 3.65
C LEU A 60 10.46 7.71 2.40
N LEU A 61 10.95 7.04 1.36
CA LEU A 61 11.29 7.71 0.10
C LEU A 61 10.04 8.23 -0.65
N TYR A 62 8.86 7.68 -0.34
CA TYR A 62 7.60 8.02 -1.00
C TYR A 62 6.63 8.79 -0.08
N SER A 63 6.95 8.97 1.20
CA SER A 63 6.05 9.52 2.24
C SER A 63 5.65 10.98 1.98
N ASP A 64 6.53 11.78 1.37
CA ASP A 64 6.22 13.17 0.98
C ASP A 64 5.10 13.28 -0.08
N SER A 65 4.69 12.14 -0.69
CA SER A 65 3.68 12.08 -1.74
C SER A 65 2.41 11.31 -1.38
N MET A 66 2.26 10.82 -0.14
CA MET A 66 1.18 9.89 0.18
C MET A 66 -0.13 10.59 0.54
N LEU A 67 -1.09 10.48 -0.38
CA LEU A 67 -2.50 10.84 -0.20
C LEU A 67 -3.31 9.78 0.58
N PHE A 68 -2.65 8.79 1.19
CA PHE A 68 -3.31 7.64 1.81
C PHE A 68 -2.76 7.34 3.21
N GLN A 69 -3.67 7.00 4.12
CA GLN A 69 -3.33 6.53 5.46
C GLN A 69 -2.87 5.08 5.38
N TYR A 70 -1.73 4.74 5.98
CA TYR A 70 -1.21 3.38 6.07
C TYR A 70 -1.28 2.82 7.49
N ILE A 71 -1.44 1.50 7.59
CA ILE A 71 -1.32 0.74 8.83
C ILE A 71 -0.45 -0.47 8.50
N ILE A 72 0.63 -0.66 9.23
CA ILE A 72 1.44 -1.89 9.18
C ILE A 72 0.83 -2.83 10.22
N LYS A 73 0.34 -4.00 9.79
CA LYS A 73 0.00 -5.08 10.72
C LYS A 73 1.02 -6.20 10.58
N GLU A 74 1.78 -6.41 11.65
CA GLU A 74 2.67 -7.56 11.82
C GLU A 74 1.81 -8.79 12.11
N ASN A 75 1.55 -9.61 11.08
CA ASN A 75 1.24 -11.04 11.15
C ASN A 75 0.64 -11.48 9.81
N VAL A 76 1.50 -12.02 8.95
CA VAL A 76 1.06 -12.98 7.94
C VAL A 76 1.88 -14.23 8.23
N ALA A 77 1.30 -15.12 9.04
CA ALA A 77 1.77 -16.50 9.20
C ALA A 77 1.53 -17.27 7.90
#